data_AF-A0AAE3R7R5-F1
#
_entry.id   AF-A0AAE3R7R5-F1
#
_cell.length_a   1.000
_cell.length_b   1.000
_cell.length_c   1.000
_cell.angle_alpha   90.00
_cell.angle_beta   90.00
_cell.angle_gamma   90.00
#
_symmetry.space_group_name_H-M   'P 1'
#
loop_
_entity.id
_entity.type
_entity.pdbx_description
1 polymer ?
#
loop_
_entity_poly.entity_id
_entity_poly.type
_entity_poly.pdbx_seq_one_letter_code
_entity_poly.pdbx_strand_id
1 'polypeptide(L)'
;MSYKFRKHLCISGGAMEAQEWIKASVLESKDKAVLSRFVKRFPDLSFYKETEESLNNLEASQKIKFPQWLRNLLTTVGFIAQDQLEFRVSGFDEDYRFGKDRLTGFWFLPWFVYGEEQERNWLELLSFYPIAHETDRHTSRLIVSLREEDQAVYDYYYMDMMDAELDAEPIEDCIQLAFTSYISLFDHVTEVKLEDGTIIIAREI
;
A
#
# COMPACT_ATOMS: atom_id res chain seq x y z
N MET A 1 -6.03 -8.77 13.49
CA MET A 1 -6.95 -9.62 12.69
C MET A 1 -6.11 -10.33 11.64
N SER A 2 -6.01 -11.66 11.65
CA SER A 2 -5.08 -12.36 10.73
C SER A 2 -5.58 -12.30 9.28
N TYR A 3 -4.67 -12.23 8.31
CA TYR A 3 -4.97 -12.19 6.87
C TYR A 3 -5.93 -13.30 6.41
N LYS A 4 -5.94 -14.45 7.12
CA LYS A 4 -6.91 -15.54 6.92
C LYS A 4 -8.38 -15.08 6.95
N PHE A 5 -8.71 -14.01 7.70
CA PHE A 5 -10.07 -13.48 7.77
C PHE A 5 -10.49 -12.72 6.49
N ARG A 6 -9.54 -12.20 5.69
CA ARG A 6 -9.84 -11.45 4.46
C ARG A 6 -10.15 -12.31 3.24
N LYS A 7 -9.70 -13.57 3.22
CA LYS A 7 -9.89 -14.47 2.06
C LYS A 7 -11.36 -14.67 1.66
N HIS A 8 -12.29 -14.51 2.59
CA HIS A 8 -13.71 -14.72 2.31
C HIS A 8 -14.42 -13.50 1.71
N LEU A 9 -13.78 -12.32 1.71
CA LEU A 9 -14.42 -11.06 1.31
C LEU A 9 -13.74 -10.37 0.12
N CYS A 10 -12.62 -10.91 -0.36
CA CYS A 10 -11.95 -10.45 -1.57
C CYS A 10 -12.23 -11.38 -2.75
N ILE A 11 -12.16 -10.85 -3.97
CA ILE A 11 -12.19 -11.65 -5.20
C ILE A 11 -10.75 -11.78 -5.69
N SER A 12 -10.31 -13.01 -6.00
CA SER A 12 -8.98 -13.28 -6.58
C SER A 12 -9.09 -13.85 -7.99
N GLY A 13 -8.05 -13.64 -8.79
CA GLY A 13 -7.98 -14.02 -10.20
C GLY A 13 -6.56 -13.91 -10.72
N GLY A 14 -6.27 -14.55 -11.86
CA GLY A 14 -4.97 -14.44 -12.51
C GLY A 14 -4.77 -13.10 -13.20
N ALA A 15 -3.64 -12.96 -13.89
CA ALA A 15 -3.32 -11.75 -14.63
C ALA A 15 -4.36 -11.41 -15.70
N MET A 16 -4.97 -12.40 -16.36
CA MET A 16 -6.01 -12.16 -17.37
C MET A 16 -7.27 -11.55 -16.76
N GLU A 17 -7.80 -12.14 -15.68
CA GLU A 17 -8.96 -11.62 -14.97
C GLU A 17 -8.70 -10.21 -14.41
N ALA A 18 -7.50 -9.98 -13.87
CA ALA A 18 -7.10 -8.66 -13.38
C ALA A 18 -7.09 -7.60 -14.50
N GLN A 19 -6.62 -7.94 -15.71
CA GLN A 19 -6.70 -7.03 -16.86
C GLN A 19 -8.15 -6.70 -17.24
N GLU A 20 -9.06 -7.67 -17.14
CA GLU A 20 -10.49 -7.44 -17.38
C GLU A 20 -11.10 -6.51 -16.33
N TRP A 21 -10.74 -6.68 -15.05
CA TRP A 21 -11.17 -5.77 -13.98
C TRP A 21 -10.68 -4.34 -14.23
N ILE A 22 -9.40 -4.17 -14.60
CA ILE A 22 -8.82 -2.86 -14.94
C ILE A 22 -9.55 -2.23 -16.13
N LYS A 23 -9.84 -3.01 -17.18
CA LYS A 23 -10.54 -2.51 -18.36
C LYS A 23 -11.94 -2.02 -18.00
N ALA A 24 -12.67 -2.78 -17.19
CA ALA A 24 -14.05 -2.51 -16.79
C ALA A 24 -14.19 -1.43 -15.70
N SER A 25 -13.10 -1.02 -15.04
CA SER A 25 -13.17 -0.09 -13.91
C SER A 25 -13.53 1.35 -14.34
N VAL A 26 -13.87 2.17 -13.34
CA VAL A 26 -14.15 3.61 -13.51
C VAL A 26 -12.89 4.48 -13.52
N LEU A 27 -11.71 3.87 -13.36
CA LEU A 27 -10.44 4.59 -13.27
C LEU A 27 -10.12 5.36 -14.56
N GLU A 28 -9.34 6.42 -14.42
CA GLU A 28 -8.84 7.17 -15.57
C GLU A 28 -7.92 6.32 -16.44
N SER A 29 -7.82 6.66 -17.73
CA SER A 29 -6.99 5.88 -18.69
C SER A 29 -5.52 5.80 -18.26
N LYS A 30 -4.99 6.83 -17.60
CA LYS A 30 -3.61 6.86 -17.08
C LYS A 30 -3.42 5.81 -15.97
N ASP A 31 -4.33 5.74 -15.01
CA ASP A 31 -4.26 4.81 -13.88
C ASP A 31 -4.49 3.37 -14.33
N LYS A 32 -5.41 3.16 -15.29
CA LYS A 32 -5.59 1.87 -15.95
C LYS A 32 -4.32 1.39 -16.64
N ALA A 33 -3.58 2.30 -17.28
CA ALA A 33 -2.33 1.94 -17.95
C ALA A 33 -1.26 1.50 -16.94
N VAL A 34 -1.14 2.19 -15.79
CA VAL A 34 -0.23 1.82 -14.69
C VAL A 34 -0.58 0.45 -14.12
N LEU A 35 -1.83 0.21 -13.73
CA LEU A 35 -2.25 -1.11 -13.22
C LEU A 35 -2.07 -2.21 -14.26
N SER A 36 -2.40 -1.92 -15.53
CA SER A 36 -2.22 -2.89 -16.62
C SER A 36 -0.74 -3.26 -16.78
N ARG A 37 0.17 -2.28 -16.67
CA ARG A 37 1.62 -2.47 -16.68
C ARG A 37 2.02 -3.35 -15.50
N PHE A 38 1.68 -2.99 -14.28
CA PHE A 38 1.96 -3.77 -13.07
C PHE A 38 1.55 -5.25 -13.21
N VAL A 39 0.30 -5.53 -13.58
CA VAL A 39 -0.19 -6.89 -13.77
C VAL A 39 0.59 -7.65 -14.84
N LYS A 40 0.96 -7.00 -15.95
CA LYS A 40 1.75 -7.62 -17.03
C LYS A 40 3.18 -7.95 -16.62
N ARG A 41 3.76 -7.21 -15.65
CA ARG A 41 5.11 -7.49 -15.12
C ARG A 41 5.14 -8.74 -14.25
N PHE A 42 3.99 -9.18 -13.74
CA PHE A 42 3.85 -10.35 -12.86
C PHE A 42 2.76 -11.32 -13.37
N PRO A 43 2.89 -11.89 -14.57
CA PRO A 43 1.81 -12.63 -15.21
C PRO A 43 1.52 -13.99 -14.57
N ASP A 44 2.46 -14.53 -13.79
CA ASP A 44 2.33 -15.82 -13.09
C ASP A 44 1.73 -15.66 -11.68
N LEU A 45 1.45 -14.43 -11.24
CA LEU A 45 0.85 -14.14 -9.95
C LEU A 45 -0.68 -14.04 -10.03
N SER A 46 -1.31 -14.33 -8.90
CA SER A 46 -2.71 -14.00 -8.66
C SER A 46 -2.83 -12.60 -8.09
N PHE A 47 -3.92 -11.92 -8.42
CA PHE A 47 -4.27 -10.60 -7.91
C PHE A 47 -5.61 -10.66 -7.20
N TYR A 48 -5.84 -9.73 -6.28
CA TYR A 48 -7.15 -9.58 -5.65
C TYR A 48 -7.71 -8.18 -5.87
N LYS A 49 -9.02 -8.09 -5.74
CA LYS A 49 -9.73 -6.84 -5.52
C LYS A 49 -10.64 -6.98 -4.30
N GLU A 50 -10.79 -5.87 -3.59
CA GLU A 50 -11.74 -5.75 -2.50
C GLU A 50 -13.18 -5.72 -3.06
N THR A 51 -14.14 -6.17 -2.27
CA THR A 51 -15.56 -5.99 -2.56
C THR A 51 -16.08 -4.76 -1.83
N GLU A 52 -17.21 -4.20 -2.26
CA GLU A 52 -17.83 -3.10 -1.52
C GLU A 52 -18.16 -3.51 -0.07
N GLU A 53 -18.58 -4.76 0.12
CA GLU A 53 -18.83 -5.31 1.45
C GLU A 53 -17.56 -5.40 2.30
N SER A 54 -16.44 -5.85 1.72
CA SER A 54 -15.17 -5.94 2.45
C SER A 54 -14.66 -4.57 2.89
N LEU A 55 -14.74 -3.56 2.00
CA LEU A 55 -14.35 -2.18 2.32
C LEU A 55 -15.26 -1.58 3.38
N ASN A 56 -16.58 -1.79 3.28
CA ASN A 56 -17.52 -1.29 4.29
C ASN A 56 -17.27 -1.90 5.67
N ASN A 57 -16.98 -3.20 5.72
CA ASN A 57 -16.62 -3.89 6.96
C ASN A 57 -15.29 -3.38 7.52
N LEU A 58 -14.30 -3.13 6.66
CA LEU A 58 -13.01 -2.58 7.06
C LEU A 58 -13.17 -1.17 7.64
N GLU A 59 -13.85 -0.27 6.92
CA GLU A 59 -14.18 1.08 7.38
C GLU A 59 -14.90 1.09 8.73
N ALA A 60 -15.92 0.23 8.89
CA ALA A 60 -16.67 0.12 10.13
C ALA A 60 -15.78 -0.38 11.29
N SER A 61 -14.96 -1.40 11.04
CA SER A 61 -14.08 -1.99 12.06
C SER A 61 -12.98 -1.03 12.51
N GLN A 62 -12.45 -0.22 11.58
CA GLN A 62 -11.37 0.73 11.83
C GLN A 62 -11.88 2.12 12.21
N LYS A 63 -13.20 2.38 12.08
CA LYS A 63 -13.84 3.69 12.30
C LYS A 63 -13.28 4.78 11.37
N ILE A 64 -13.02 4.43 10.12
CA ILE A 64 -12.51 5.35 9.09
C ILE A 64 -13.46 5.43 7.90
N LYS A 65 -13.17 6.34 6.98
CA LYS A 65 -13.78 6.40 5.65
C LYS A 65 -12.67 6.47 4.62
N PHE A 66 -12.65 5.53 3.68
CA PHE A 66 -11.73 5.63 2.57
C PHE A 66 -12.25 6.67 1.58
N PRO A 67 -11.35 7.50 1.02
CA PRO A 67 -11.73 8.38 -0.06
C PRO A 67 -12.14 7.58 -1.30
N GLN A 68 -13.00 8.14 -2.14
CA GLN A 68 -13.62 7.41 -3.24
C GLN A 68 -12.59 6.94 -4.26
N TRP A 69 -11.54 7.73 -4.50
CA TRP A 69 -10.43 7.32 -5.36
C TRP A 69 -9.75 6.03 -4.87
N LEU A 70 -9.53 5.90 -3.56
CA LEU A 70 -8.88 4.72 -2.98
C LEU A 70 -9.80 3.51 -3.04
N ARG A 71 -11.10 3.71 -2.76
CA ARG A 71 -12.11 2.65 -2.93
C ARG A 71 -12.12 2.13 -4.36
N ASN A 72 -12.13 3.02 -5.36
CA ASN A 72 -12.12 2.64 -6.77
C ASN A 72 -10.87 1.83 -7.16
N LEU A 73 -9.71 2.17 -6.60
CA LEU A 73 -8.47 1.43 -6.81
C LEU A 73 -8.54 0.04 -6.18
N LEU A 74 -8.89 -0.04 -4.89
CA LEU A 74 -8.96 -1.30 -4.14
C LEU A 74 -10.01 -2.26 -4.70
N THR A 75 -11.13 -1.76 -5.24
CA THR A 75 -12.15 -2.58 -5.92
C THR A 75 -11.84 -2.87 -7.39
N THR A 76 -10.76 -2.30 -7.94
CA THR A 76 -10.26 -2.65 -9.28
C THR A 76 -9.18 -3.73 -9.18
N VAL A 77 -8.06 -3.39 -8.53
CA VAL A 77 -6.94 -4.27 -8.20
C VAL A 77 -6.37 -3.75 -6.88
N GLY A 78 -6.62 -4.49 -5.80
CA GLY A 78 -6.12 -4.17 -4.48
C GLY A 78 -4.62 -4.38 -4.40
N PHE A 79 -4.17 -5.61 -4.65
CA PHE A 79 -2.75 -5.97 -4.79
C PHE A 79 -2.62 -7.42 -5.30
N ILE A 80 -1.47 -8.07 -5.05
CA ILE A 80 -1.23 -9.50 -5.31
C ILE A 80 -1.94 -10.37 -4.25
N ALA A 81 -2.65 -11.40 -4.70
CA ALA A 81 -3.43 -12.32 -3.87
C ALA A 81 -2.57 -13.47 -3.33
N GLN A 82 -1.64 -13.16 -2.43
CA GLN A 82 -0.80 -14.15 -1.75
C GLN A 82 -0.81 -13.92 -0.24
N ASP A 83 -0.69 -15.00 0.53
CA ASP A 83 -0.46 -14.89 1.98
C ASP A 83 1.00 -14.47 2.21
N GLN A 84 1.24 -13.61 3.21
CA GLN A 84 2.59 -13.23 3.68
C GLN A 84 3.56 -12.81 2.55
N LEU A 85 3.04 -12.00 1.63
CA LEU A 85 3.77 -11.40 0.52
C LEU A 85 4.60 -10.21 1.00
N GLU A 86 5.88 -10.17 0.63
CA GLU A 86 6.70 -8.96 0.72
C GLU A 86 6.92 -8.39 -0.69
N PHE A 87 6.97 -7.07 -0.83
CA PHE A 87 7.33 -6.41 -2.09
C PHE A 87 8.49 -5.45 -1.90
N ARG A 88 9.28 -5.27 -2.95
CA ARG A 88 10.33 -4.26 -3.01
C ARG A 88 10.02 -3.26 -4.10
N VAL A 89 10.35 -2.00 -3.84
CA VAL A 89 10.25 -0.90 -4.80
C VAL A 89 11.62 -0.50 -5.35
N SER A 90 11.66 0.04 -6.57
CA SER A 90 12.89 0.58 -7.19
C SER A 90 13.43 1.81 -6.44
N GLY A 91 12.57 2.50 -5.72
CA GLY A 91 12.84 3.74 -4.98
C GLY A 91 11.54 4.51 -4.76
N PHE A 92 11.63 5.61 -4.01
CA PHE A 92 10.55 6.58 -3.83
C PHE A 92 10.65 7.69 -4.90
N ASP A 93 9.60 8.50 -5.05
CA ASP A 93 9.56 9.61 -5.99
C ASP A 93 10.61 10.70 -5.62
N GLU A 94 10.96 11.56 -6.60
CA GLU A 94 12.19 12.39 -6.58
C GLU A 94 12.36 13.30 -5.35
N ASP A 95 11.28 13.68 -4.68
CA ASP A 95 11.27 14.61 -3.54
C ASP A 95 11.54 13.97 -2.18
N TYR A 96 11.75 12.64 -2.11
CA TYR A 96 12.00 11.97 -0.84
C TYR A 96 13.37 12.33 -0.24
N ARG A 97 13.41 12.81 1.02
CA ARG A 97 14.61 13.45 1.61
C ARG A 97 15.40 12.54 2.54
N PHE A 98 14.77 11.59 3.22
CA PHE A 98 15.49 10.73 4.17
C PHE A 98 16.13 9.52 3.50
N GLY A 99 17.46 9.44 3.48
CA GLY A 99 18.15 8.19 3.20
C GLY A 99 17.85 7.58 1.83
N LYS A 100 17.90 8.36 0.74
CA LYS A 100 17.82 7.84 -0.65
C LYS A 100 18.74 6.62 -0.90
N ASP A 101 19.89 6.59 -0.22
CA ASP A 101 20.87 5.49 -0.29
C ASP A 101 20.44 4.20 0.46
N ARG A 102 19.34 4.25 1.23
CA ARG A 102 18.84 3.11 2.03
C ARG A 102 17.70 2.35 1.36
N LEU A 103 17.03 2.93 0.37
CA LEU A 103 15.77 2.39 -0.19
C LEU A 103 15.97 1.12 -1.05
N THR A 104 17.15 0.89 -1.60
CA THR A 104 17.40 -0.26 -2.49
C THR A 104 17.38 -1.63 -1.79
N GLY A 105 17.11 -1.67 -0.48
CA GLY A 105 17.13 -2.91 0.32
C GLY A 105 15.85 -3.24 1.07
N PHE A 106 14.82 -2.40 1.05
CA PHE A 106 13.65 -2.60 1.92
C PHE A 106 12.60 -3.52 1.31
N TRP A 107 12.20 -4.53 2.09
CA TRP A 107 11.03 -5.35 1.83
C TRP A 107 9.85 -4.80 2.63
N PHE A 108 8.73 -4.61 1.96
CA PHE A 108 7.49 -4.13 2.54
C PHE A 108 6.44 -5.23 2.56
N LEU A 109 5.79 -5.42 3.70
CA LEU A 109 4.62 -6.29 3.83
C LEU A 109 3.35 -5.42 3.77
N PRO A 110 2.44 -5.65 2.80
CA PRO A 110 1.15 -4.97 2.76
C PRO A 110 0.41 -5.15 4.10
N TRP A 111 0.04 -4.05 4.74
CA TRP A 111 -0.56 -4.04 6.05
C TRP A 111 -1.61 -2.94 6.16
N PHE A 112 -2.87 -3.34 6.00
CA PHE A 112 -4.03 -2.45 6.08
C PHE A 112 -4.74 -2.58 7.43
N VAL A 113 -4.00 -2.44 8.53
CA VAL A 113 -4.57 -2.39 9.88
C VAL A 113 -3.67 -1.46 10.69
N TYR A 114 -4.26 -0.65 11.56
CA TYR A 114 -3.47 0.08 12.55
C TYR A 114 -2.63 -0.88 13.39
N GLY A 115 -1.39 -0.48 13.68
CA GLY A 115 -0.52 -1.20 14.58
C GLY A 115 -0.91 -0.99 16.04
N GLU A 116 0.01 -0.46 16.83
CA GLU A 116 -0.20 -0.23 18.27
C GLU A 116 -1.20 0.92 18.51
N GLU A 117 -1.77 0.99 19.72
CA GLU A 117 -2.77 2.02 20.07
C GLU A 117 -2.20 3.44 19.89
N GLN A 118 -0.93 3.65 20.20
CA GLN A 118 -0.25 4.92 20.03
C GLN A 118 -0.12 5.31 18.55
N GLU A 119 0.36 4.38 17.71
CA GLU A 119 0.43 4.57 16.26
C GLU A 119 -0.95 4.93 15.67
N ARG A 120 -1.98 4.19 16.11
CA ARG A 120 -3.37 4.46 15.74
C ARG A 120 -3.76 5.89 16.09
N ASN A 121 -3.46 6.35 17.30
CA ASN A 121 -3.84 7.69 17.74
C ASN A 121 -3.18 8.77 16.88
N TRP A 122 -1.90 8.62 16.55
CA TRP A 122 -1.20 9.55 15.64
C TRP A 122 -1.84 9.58 14.25
N LEU A 123 -2.04 8.40 13.65
CA LEU A 123 -2.57 8.32 12.29
C LEU A 123 -4.04 8.77 12.21
N GLU A 124 -4.86 8.48 13.21
CA GLU A 124 -6.24 9.00 13.30
C GLU A 124 -6.25 10.52 13.43
N LEU A 125 -5.39 11.10 14.28
CA LEU A 125 -5.26 12.56 14.44
C LEU A 125 -4.92 13.24 13.11
N LEU A 126 -4.03 12.63 12.32
CA LEU A 126 -3.54 13.18 11.07
C LEU A 126 -4.37 12.78 9.84
N SER A 127 -5.39 11.95 10.03
CA SER A 127 -6.23 11.39 8.96
C SER A 127 -5.44 10.55 7.94
N PHE A 128 -4.55 9.69 8.44
CA PHE A 128 -3.78 8.72 7.64
C PHE A 128 -4.21 7.29 7.92
N TYR A 129 -3.93 6.39 6.98
CA TYR A 129 -4.17 4.97 7.11
C TYR A 129 -2.96 4.15 6.66
N PRO A 130 -2.53 3.13 7.42
CA PRO A 130 -1.39 2.29 7.03
C PRO A 130 -1.74 1.39 5.86
N ILE A 131 -0.78 1.23 4.95
CA ILE A 131 -0.90 0.37 3.77
C ILE A 131 0.21 -0.68 3.67
N ALA A 132 1.39 -0.41 4.25
CA ALA A 132 2.49 -1.36 4.29
C ALA A 132 3.52 -0.99 5.37
N HIS A 133 4.37 -1.94 5.72
CA HIS A 133 5.49 -1.72 6.64
C HIS A 133 6.72 -2.50 6.23
N GLU A 134 7.89 -1.96 6.56
CA GLU A 134 9.16 -2.66 6.38
C GLU A 134 9.21 -3.94 7.24
N THR A 135 9.67 -5.07 6.69
CA THR A 135 9.70 -6.35 7.41
C THR A 135 10.94 -6.58 8.27
N ASP A 136 12.12 -6.12 7.83
CA ASP A 136 13.39 -6.48 8.49
C ASP A 136 13.65 -5.72 9.79
N ARG A 137 13.30 -4.43 9.83
CA ARG A 137 13.55 -3.56 11.00
C ARG A 137 12.29 -2.92 11.56
N HIS A 138 11.17 -3.09 10.85
CA HIS A 138 9.90 -2.42 11.16
C HIS A 138 10.05 -0.91 11.37
N THR A 139 11.03 -0.27 10.72
CA THR A 139 11.29 1.15 10.97
C THR A 139 10.44 2.03 10.07
N SER A 140 10.34 1.69 8.78
CA SER A 140 9.52 2.42 7.81
C SER A 140 8.08 1.90 7.74
N ARG A 141 7.15 2.84 7.53
CA ARG A 141 5.70 2.62 7.45
C ARG A 141 5.15 3.45 6.29
N LEU A 142 4.51 2.78 5.34
CA LEU A 142 3.80 3.45 4.26
C LEU A 142 2.35 3.71 4.67
N ILE A 143 1.90 4.95 4.50
CA ILE A 143 0.55 5.41 4.83
C ILE A 143 -0.07 6.17 3.66
N VAL A 144 -1.39 6.23 3.61
CA VAL A 144 -2.16 7.06 2.66
C VAL A 144 -3.05 8.03 3.41
N SER A 145 -3.24 9.20 2.81
CA SER A 145 -4.20 10.18 3.33
C SER A 145 -5.63 9.66 3.18
N LEU A 146 -6.46 9.92 4.18
CA LEU A 146 -7.90 9.68 4.13
C LEU A 146 -8.69 10.88 3.59
N ARG A 147 -7.99 11.92 3.13
CA ARG A 147 -8.59 13.10 2.47
C ARG A 147 -8.85 12.79 1.00
N GLU A 148 -9.92 13.36 0.43
CA GLU A 148 -10.35 13.02 -0.94
C GLU A 148 -9.42 13.59 -2.01
N GLU A 149 -8.84 14.75 -1.74
CA GLU A 149 -7.96 15.47 -2.65
C GLU A 149 -6.51 14.95 -2.67
N ASP A 150 -6.13 14.16 -1.67
CA ASP A 150 -4.75 13.72 -1.47
C ASP A 150 -4.63 12.22 -1.77
N GLN A 151 -4.04 11.94 -2.93
CA GLN A 151 -3.83 10.58 -3.40
C GLN A 151 -2.44 10.04 -3.07
N ALA A 152 -1.59 10.83 -2.41
CA ALA A 152 -0.20 10.49 -2.17
C ALA A 152 -0.03 9.34 -1.18
N VAL A 153 1.13 8.70 -1.26
CA VAL A 153 1.63 7.77 -0.24
C VAL A 153 2.77 8.45 0.48
N TYR A 154 2.70 8.40 1.79
CA TYR A 154 3.72 8.93 2.67
C TYR A 154 4.46 7.77 3.35
N ASP A 155 5.68 8.05 3.75
CA ASP A 155 6.48 7.21 4.60
C ASP A 155 6.77 7.95 5.91
N TYR A 156 6.85 7.19 7.00
CA TYR A 156 7.36 7.71 8.26
C TYR A 156 8.13 6.62 8.99
N TYR A 157 9.03 7.06 9.86
CA TYR A 157 9.78 6.19 10.75
C TYR A 157 9.11 6.16 12.13
N TYR A 158 8.71 4.98 12.61
CA TYR A 158 7.97 4.86 13.88
C TYR A 158 8.75 5.47 15.08
N MET A 159 10.06 5.22 15.14
CA MET A 159 10.91 5.76 16.19
C MET A 159 10.97 7.29 16.14
N ASP A 160 11.01 7.88 14.95
CA ASP A 160 11.07 9.33 14.78
C ASP A 160 9.77 10.01 15.26
N MET A 161 8.60 9.40 14.99
CA MET A 161 7.33 9.89 15.54
C MET A 161 7.26 9.79 17.06
N MET A 162 7.77 8.69 17.62
CA MET A 162 7.83 8.51 19.07
C MET A 162 8.73 9.54 19.74
N ASP A 163 9.92 9.78 19.18
CA ASP A 163 10.87 10.78 19.67
C ASP A 163 10.27 12.19 19.57
N ALA A 164 9.61 12.54 18.46
CA ALA A 164 8.91 13.82 18.30
C ALA A 164 7.81 14.03 19.35
N GLU A 165 6.97 13.02 19.63
CA GLU A 165 5.96 13.12 20.69
C GLU A 165 6.60 13.33 22.07
N LEU A 166 7.67 12.59 22.39
CA LEU A 166 8.40 12.72 23.65
C LEU A 166 9.03 14.11 23.84
N ASP A 167 9.55 14.68 22.76
CA ASP A 167 10.16 16.01 22.74
C ASP A 167 9.14 17.15 22.55
N ALA A 168 7.84 16.80 22.46
CA ALA A 168 6.74 17.73 22.19
C ALA A 168 6.89 18.53 20.89
N GLU A 169 7.51 17.91 19.88
CA GLU A 169 7.63 18.41 18.52
C GLU A 169 6.41 17.98 17.66
N PRO A 170 6.08 18.70 16.59
CA PRO A 170 5.02 18.31 15.66
C PRO A 170 5.34 16.97 14.97
N ILE A 171 4.55 15.93 15.23
CA ILE A 171 4.71 14.60 14.63
C ILE A 171 4.50 14.61 13.11
N GLU A 172 3.85 15.64 12.56
CA GLU A 172 3.66 15.85 11.13
C GLU A 172 4.99 16.04 10.39
N ASP A 173 6.00 16.59 11.06
CA ASP A 173 7.32 16.83 10.47
C ASP A 173 8.10 15.51 10.26
N CYS A 174 7.65 14.42 10.88
CA CYS A 174 8.20 13.07 10.70
C CYS A 174 7.64 12.34 9.45
N ILE A 175 6.62 12.90 8.79
CA ILE A 175 5.94 12.27 7.65
C ILE A 175 6.49 12.85 6.34
N GLN A 176 6.91 11.97 5.43
CA GLN A 176 7.50 12.37 4.15
C GLN A 176 6.76 11.78 2.96
N LEU A 177 6.70 12.55 1.87
CA LEU A 177 6.15 12.08 0.61
C LEU A 177 7.03 10.96 0.03
N ALA A 178 6.50 9.74 -0.04
CA ALA A 178 7.17 8.59 -0.64
C ALA A 178 6.77 8.42 -2.11
N PHE A 179 5.49 8.57 -2.42
CA PHE A 179 4.97 8.53 -3.77
C PHE A 179 3.93 9.63 -3.98
N THR A 180 4.02 10.32 -5.09
CA THR A 180 3.08 11.36 -5.54
C THR A 180 1.64 10.86 -5.66
N SER A 181 1.44 9.54 -5.79
CA SER A 181 0.13 8.90 -5.78
C SER A 181 0.21 7.44 -5.33
N TYR A 182 -0.89 6.88 -4.81
CA TYR A 182 -0.99 5.45 -4.49
C TYR A 182 -0.83 4.58 -5.74
N ILE A 183 -1.25 5.10 -6.91
CA ILE A 183 -1.10 4.37 -8.16
C ILE A 183 0.36 4.30 -8.62
N SER A 184 1.18 5.33 -8.40
CA SER A 184 2.60 5.30 -8.78
C SER A 184 3.40 4.26 -7.99
N LEU A 185 3.03 3.95 -6.74
CA LEU A 185 3.63 2.84 -5.99
C LEU A 185 3.66 1.53 -6.78
N PHE A 186 2.62 1.21 -7.57
CA PHE A 186 2.56 -0.02 -8.37
C PHE A 186 3.59 -0.07 -9.49
N ASP A 187 3.91 1.07 -10.11
CA ASP A 187 4.96 1.14 -11.14
C ASP A 187 6.35 0.96 -10.54
N HIS A 188 6.52 1.34 -9.27
CA HIS A 188 7.78 1.20 -8.55
C HIS A 188 8.02 -0.22 -8.03
N VAL A 189 7.01 -1.10 -7.93
CA VAL A 189 7.22 -2.50 -7.50
C VAL A 189 8.12 -3.24 -8.50
N THR A 190 9.28 -3.69 -8.02
CA THR A 190 10.29 -4.41 -8.82
C THR A 190 10.37 -5.88 -8.49
N GLU A 191 10.09 -6.25 -7.25
CA GLU A 191 10.18 -7.64 -6.79
C GLU A 191 9.08 -7.97 -5.81
N VAL A 192 8.71 -9.24 -5.81
CA VAL A 192 7.72 -9.85 -4.93
C VAL A 192 8.34 -11.09 -4.33
N LYS A 193 8.28 -11.23 -3.01
CA LYS A 193 8.74 -12.40 -2.28
C LYS A 193 7.54 -13.11 -1.68
N LEU A 194 7.42 -14.39 -1.99
CA LEU A 194 6.35 -15.25 -1.49
C LEU A 194 6.69 -15.80 -0.10
N GLU A 195 5.69 -16.38 0.58
CA GLU A 195 5.84 -17.00 1.90
C GLU A 195 6.95 -18.07 1.95
N ASP A 196 7.16 -18.80 0.85
CA ASP A 196 8.21 -19.83 0.74
C ASP A 196 9.62 -19.26 0.46
N GLY A 197 9.76 -17.93 0.39
CA GLY A 197 10.99 -17.22 0.09
C GLY A 197 11.29 -17.07 -1.40
N THR A 198 10.45 -17.60 -2.30
CA THR A 198 10.60 -17.41 -3.75
C THR A 198 10.50 -15.93 -4.10
N ILE A 199 11.51 -15.42 -4.81
CA ILE A 199 11.52 -14.05 -5.32
C ILE A 199 11.14 -14.05 -6.80
N ILE A 200 10.10 -13.30 -7.13
CA ILE A 200 9.64 -13.04 -8.50
C ILE A 200 10.00 -11.61 -8.85
N ILE A 201 10.81 -11.47 -9.90
CA ILE A 201 11.26 -10.19 -10.43
C ILE A 201 10.28 -9.72 -11.51
N ALA A 202 9.93 -8.44 -11.46
CA ALA A 202 9.07 -7.79 -12.43
C ALA A 202 9.68 -7.87 -13.85
N ARG A 203 8.91 -8.33 -14.83
CA ARG A 203 9.35 -8.41 -16.23
C ARG A 203 9.50 -7.00 -16.85
N GLU A 204 10.38 -6.87 -17.84
CA GLU A 204 10.40 -5.72 -18.75
C GLU A 204 9.26 -5.84 -19.77
N ILE A 205 8.53 -4.76 -20.04
CA ILE A 205 7.38 -4.70 -20.96
C ILE A 205 7.37 -3.42 -21.78
#